data_AF-A0A164LDS2-F1
#
_entry.id   AF-A0A164LDS2-F1
#
_cell.length_a   1.000
_cell.length_b   1.000
_cell.length_c   1.000
_cell.angle_alpha   90.00
_cell.angle_beta   90.00
_cell.angle_gamma   90.00
#
_symmetry.space_group_name_H-M   'P 1'
#
loop_
_entity.id
_entity.type
_entity.pdbx_description
1 polymer ?
#
loop_
_entity_poly.entity_id
_entity_poly.type
_entity_poly.pdbx_seq_one_letter_code
_entity_poly.pdbx_strand_id
1 'polypeptide(L)'
;MGEIVSPKEVAAQEQFAEFQHLCDQMMFWINYKEVIVWPEDLKTEHDSQVILKQKYVKFNEEVAAQEGHFNDVMKLADLLIEGNHPEDIVIRRRREELKQSWQRMRKLALKRQMLGQEELASTQPIEVVQPDEAQKLPSIQSVATEAKLLRGLLEDFLRLEQFEKDCHPTKTWINETIGMMSDDDHLSPTNLNAKMENHKKLEEDVMSRKNRVEVLAKIQAHLTDVLKLWEVLLAATELKSIHMSQAWQLEKFNHGIDNMTAWLAEVEATLSSQEFGSDLASVELLTKEHTLLERDIKTHKDIIDIIVTAAQQFSECGHFDLKSILSKKEAVVKRFDGLTPLLAERQRKLGDSLKAYQLFHEIEVEEDWIAKKHEVIAGRGKDIDTVRALIKETQAILQAMQVHDPDVQRVIQAGQKLAKGHHLAEEINGRIQKLSEHWANLKERAFERKQSNQLVLLFLFQIKD
;
A
#
# COMPACT_ATOMS: atom_id res chain seq x y z
N MET A 1 20.44 21.21 5.46
CA MET A 1 19.34 22.04 4.95
C MET A 1 18.46 21.10 4.14
N GLY A 2 17.36 20.62 4.71
CA GLY A 2 16.39 19.83 3.95
C GLY A 2 15.69 20.78 2.98
N GLU A 3 15.73 20.48 1.69
CA GLU A 3 14.90 21.16 0.70
C GLU A 3 13.45 20.99 1.13
N ILE A 4 12.82 22.09 1.53
CA ILE A 4 11.39 22.13 1.83
C ILE A 4 10.70 22.01 0.48
N VAL A 5 10.28 20.78 0.15
CA VAL A 5 9.46 20.48 -1.03
C VAL A 5 8.26 21.41 -1.03
N SER A 6 8.04 22.11 -2.13
CA SER A 6 6.99 23.11 -2.24
C SER A 6 5.62 22.46 -2.04
N PRO A 7 4.64 23.10 -1.36
CA PRO A 7 3.28 22.57 -1.24
C PRO A 7 2.63 22.21 -2.60
N LYS A 8 3.07 22.86 -3.68
CA LYS A 8 2.66 22.54 -5.05
C LYS A 8 3.25 21.23 -5.57
N GLU A 9 4.47 20.90 -5.19
CA GLU A 9 5.15 19.65 -5.58
C GLU A 9 4.56 18.46 -4.81
N VAL A 10 4.19 18.63 -3.54
CA VAL A 10 3.50 17.61 -2.74
C VAL A 10 2.12 17.29 -3.34
N ALA A 11 1.32 18.32 -3.65
CA ALA A 11 0.01 18.13 -4.27
C ALA A 11 0.09 17.48 -5.67
N ALA A 12 1.12 17.84 -6.45
CA ALA A 12 1.35 17.24 -7.77
C ALA A 12 1.71 15.75 -7.65
N GLN A 13 2.51 15.38 -6.65
CA GLN A 13 2.89 13.99 -6.38
C GLN A 13 1.71 13.14 -5.87
N GLU A 14 0.83 13.72 -5.04
CA GLU A 14 -0.42 13.08 -4.60
C GLU A 14 -1.36 12.81 -5.79
N GLN A 15 -1.54 13.81 -6.66
CA GLN A 15 -2.33 13.66 -7.89
C GLN A 15 -1.73 12.64 -8.85
N PHE A 16 -0.40 12.53 -8.92
CA PHE A 16 0.27 11.49 -9.71
C PHE A 16 0.05 10.09 -9.14
N ALA A 17 0.13 9.91 -7.81
CA ALA A 17 -0.17 8.64 -7.16
C ALA A 17 -1.63 8.22 -7.37
N GLU A 18 -2.56 9.18 -7.28
CA GLU A 18 -3.98 8.98 -7.59
C GLU A 18 -4.17 8.56 -9.06
N PHE A 19 -3.54 9.26 -10.00
CA PHE A 19 -3.57 8.90 -11.42
C PHE A 19 -3.07 7.47 -11.67
N GLN A 20 -1.94 7.08 -11.05
CA GLN A 20 -1.40 5.73 -11.19
C GLN A 20 -2.38 4.68 -10.65
N HIS A 21 -2.94 4.93 -9.47
CA HIS A 21 -3.91 4.03 -8.85
C HIS A 21 -5.17 3.85 -9.70
N LEU A 22 -5.74 4.96 -10.22
CA LEU A 22 -6.91 4.92 -11.08
C LEU A 22 -6.63 4.21 -12.41
N CYS A 23 -5.43 4.39 -12.97
CA CYS A 23 -5.00 3.63 -14.15
C CYS A 23 -4.94 2.13 -13.87
N ASP A 24 -4.38 1.72 -12.72
CA ASP A 24 -4.27 0.31 -12.36
C ASP A 24 -5.65 -0.33 -12.12
N GLN A 25 -6.55 0.37 -11.44
CA GLN A 25 -7.93 -0.10 -11.27
C GLN A 25 -8.65 -0.28 -12.60
N MET A 26 -8.53 0.70 -13.51
CA MET A 26 -9.19 0.65 -14.81
C MET A 26 -8.59 -0.44 -15.70
N MET A 27 -7.27 -0.57 -15.73
CA MET A 27 -6.57 -1.64 -16.47
C MET A 27 -6.95 -3.02 -15.93
N PHE A 28 -7.04 -3.17 -14.60
CA PHE A 28 -7.50 -4.41 -14.01
C PHE A 28 -8.93 -4.75 -14.42
N TRP A 29 -9.84 -3.77 -14.34
CA TRP A 29 -11.23 -3.97 -14.76
C TRP A 29 -11.33 -4.31 -16.25
N ILE A 30 -10.57 -3.62 -17.10
CA ILE A 30 -10.50 -3.86 -18.54
C ILE A 30 -10.07 -5.31 -18.80
N ASN A 31 -8.93 -5.71 -18.24
CA ASN A 31 -8.35 -7.03 -18.46
C ASN A 31 -9.25 -8.14 -17.87
N TYR A 32 -9.84 -7.93 -16.68
CA TYR A 32 -10.77 -8.87 -16.06
C TYR A 32 -12.00 -9.11 -16.93
N LYS A 33 -12.60 -8.04 -17.46
CA LYS A 33 -13.78 -8.13 -18.33
C LYS A 33 -13.44 -8.70 -19.71
N GLU A 34 -12.26 -8.41 -20.23
CA GLU A 34 -11.74 -9.04 -21.45
C GLU A 34 -11.46 -10.54 -21.28
N VAL A 35 -11.35 -11.07 -20.07
CA VAL A 35 -11.14 -12.52 -19.81
C VAL A 35 -12.45 -13.25 -19.51
N ILE A 36 -13.36 -12.65 -18.73
CA ILE A 36 -14.55 -13.35 -18.19
C ILE A 36 -15.78 -13.28 -19.10
N VAL A 37 -15.80 -12.36 -20.05
CA VAL A 37 -16.86 -12.31 -21.08
C VAL A 37 -16.72 -13.46 -22.10
N TRP A 38 -15.74 -14.36 -21.90
CA TRP A 38 -15.55 -15.56 -22.69
C TRP A 38 -15.90 -16.81 -21.88
N PRO A 39 -16.89 -17.56 -22.37
CA PRO A 39 -16.79 -18.99 -22.29
C PRO A 39 -16.83 -19.60 -23.69
N GLU A 40 -15.82 -20.42 -23.98
CA GLU A 40 -15.84 -21.48 -25.00
C GLU A 40 -16.94 -22.54 -24.74
N ASP A 41 -17.71 -22.43 -23.65
CA ASP A 41 -18.85 -23.30 -23.30
C ASP A 41 -20.13 -23.07 -24.13
N LEU A 42 -20.16 -22.09 -25.03
CA LEU A 42 -21.39 -21.72 -25.77
C LEU A 42 -21.63 -22.51 -27.07
N LYS A 43 -20.93 -23.63 -27.28
CA LYS A 43 -21.15 -24.50 -28.44
C LYS A 43 -22.28 -25.51 -28.25
N THR A 44 -22.90 -25.59 -27.07
CA THR A 44 -23.96 -26.57 -26.80
C THR A 44 -25.24 -25.90 -26.34
N GLU A 45 -26.30 -26.16 -27.10
CA GLU A 45 -27.73 -25.89 -26.86
C GLU A 45 -28.33 -24.53 -27.24
N HIS A 46 -29.47 -24.64 -27.91
CA HIS A 46 -30.25 -23.61 -28.59
C HIS A 46 -30.87 -22.56 -27.65
N ASP A 47 -30.89 -22.81 -26.33
CA ASP A 47 -31.29 -21.84 -25.30
C ASP A 47 -30.19 -20.81 -24.95
N SER A 48 -28.99 -20.98 -25.52
CA SER A 48 -27.82 -20.15 -25.23
C SER A 48 -27.88 -18.73 -25.81
N GLN A 49 -28.66 -18.48 -26.87
CA GLN A 49 -28.62 -17.21 -27.61
C GLN A 49 -29.29 -16.04 -26.87
N VAL A 50 -30.39 -16.28 -26.16
CA VAL A 50 -31.10 -15.24 -25.39
C VAL A 50 -30.27 -14.82 -24.17
N ILE A 51 -29.69 -15.80 -23.46
CA ILE A 51 -28.78 -15.58 -22.34
C ILE A 51 -27.53 -14.82 -22.82
N LEU A 52 -27.03 -15.16 -24.01
CA LEU A 52 -25.89 -14.48 -24.61
C LEU A 52 -26.20 -13.02 -24.97
N LYS A 53 -27.37 -12.76 -25.58
CA LYS A 53 -27.86 -11.39 -25.83
C LYS A 53 -28.00 -10.59 -24.54
N GLN A 54 -28.57 -11.16 -23.49
CA GLN A 54 -28.70 -10.50 -22.19
C GLN A 54 -27.33 -10.21 -21.53
N LYS A 55 -26.38 -11.16 -21.62
CA LYS A 55 -25.01 -10.94 -21.14
C LYS A 55 -24.29 -9.85 -21.93
N TYR A 56 -24.50 -9.75 -23.24
CA TYR A 56 -23.93 -8.68 -24.07
C TYR A 56 -24.55 -7.31 -23.80
N VAL A 57 -25.87 -7.22 -23.60
CA VAL A 57 -26.53 -5.98 -23.21
C VAL A 57 -25.97 -5.49 -21.87
N LYS A 58 -25.89 -6.38 -20.88
CA LYS A 58 -25.30 -6.07 -19.57
C LYS A 58 -23.84 -5.64 -19.66
N PHE A 59 -23.04 -6.31 -20.50
CA PHE A 59 -21.65 -5.91 -20.75
C PHE A 59 -21.55 -4.50 -21.36
N ASN A 60 -22.40 -4.18 -22.35
CA ASN A 60 -22.40 -2.85 -22.96
C ASN A 60 -22.85 -1.75 -21.98
N GLU A 61 -23.82 -2.03 -21.10
CA GLU A 61 -24.21 -1.13 -20.01
C GLU A 61 -23.06 -0.88 -19.04
N GLU A 62 -22.33 -1.92 -18.67
CA GLU A 62 -21.15 -1.83 -17.79
C GLU A 62 -20.01 -1.03 -18.44
N VAL A 63 -19.75 -1.21 -19.75
CA VAL A 63 -18.76 -0.42 -20.50
C VAL A 63 -19.19 1.05 -20.59
N ALA A 64 -20.46 1.33 -20.86
CA ALA A 64 -20.98 2.70 -20.92
C ALA A 64 -20.89 3.40 -19.54
N ALA A 65 -21.14 2.67 -18.45
CA ALA A 65 -21.01 3.20 -17.09
C ALA A 65 -19.56 3.57 -16.72
N GLN A 66 -18.57 2.88 -17.30
CA GLN A 66 -17.14 3.16 -17.06
C GLN A 66 -16.57 4.27 -17.95
N GLU A 67 -17.30 4.74 -18.96
CA GLU A 67 -16.83 5.79 -19.87
C GLU A 67 -16.62 7.14 -19.16
N GLY A 68 -17.45 7.44 -18.15
CA GLY A 68 -17.24 8.61 -17.29
C GLY A 68 -15.91 8.54 -16.54
N HIS A 69 -15.64 7.42 -15.88
CA HIS A 69 -14.41 7.19 -15.14
C HIS A 69 -13.17 7.26 -16.05
N PHE A 70 -13.23 6.67 -17.24
CA PHE A 70 -12.13 6.75 -18.21
C PHE A 70 -11.81 8.20 -18.58
N ASN A 71 -12.84 9.00 -18.86
CA ASN A 71 -12.66 10.41 -19.21
C ASN A 71 -12.04 11.22 -18.07
N ASP A 72 -12.41 10.92 -16.83
CA ASP A 72 -11.86 11.63 -15.66
C ASP A 72 -10.39 11.25 -15.41
N VAL A 73 -10.01 9.99 -15.61
CA VAL A 73 -8.59 9.56 -15.58
C VAL A 73 -7.77 10.22 -16.69
N MET A 74 -8.34 10.37 -17.90
CA MET A 74 -7.68 11.08 -19.01
C MET A 74 -7.48 12.57 -18.69
N LYS A 75 -8.49 13.24 -18.12
CA LYS A 75 -8.38 14.64 -17.69
C LYS A 75 -7.32 14.82 -16.61
N LEU A 76 -7.25 13.90 -15.64
CA LEU A 76 -6.22 13.94 -14.61
C LEU A 76 -4.80 13.79 -15.22
N ALA A 77 -4.65 12.91 -16.21
CA ALA A 77 -3.41 12.79 -16.97
C ALA A 77 -3.04 14.09 -17.71
N ASP A 78 -4.02 14.72 -18.35
CA ASP A 78 -3.84 16.00 -19.05
C ASP A 78 -3.42 17.12 -18.09
N LEU A 79 -4.06 17.23 -16.93
CA LEU A 79 -3.72 18.20 -15.89
C LEU A 79 -2.29 18.04 -15.37
N LEU A 80 -1.85 16.80 -15.12
CA LEU A 80 -0.48 16.52 -14.67
C LEU A 80 0.56 16.82 -15.75
N ILE A 81 0.22 16.56 -17.02
CA ILE A 81 1.06 16.87 -18.18
C ILE A 81 1.18 18.40 -18.37
N GLU A 82 0.07 19.13 -18.32
CA GLU A 82 0.05 20.61 -18.42
C GLU A 82 0.78 21.27 -17.24
N GLY A 83 0.76 20.62 -16.07
CA GLY A 83 1.52 21.03 -14.90
C GLY A 83 3.04 20.78 -14.98
N ASN A 84 3.56 20.21 -16.08
CA ASN A 84 4.95 19.79 -16.24
C ASN A 84 5.43 18.90 -15.08
N HIS A 85 4.65 17.89 -14.71
CA HIS A 85 5.01 16.95 -13.65
C HIS A 85 6.38 16.28 -13.94
N PRO A 86 7.25 16.08 -12.93
CA PRO A 86 8.56 15.43 -13.10
C PRO A 86 8.50 14.06 -13.80
N GLU A 87 7.38 13.35 -13.63
CA GLU A 87 7.11 12.02 -14.19
C GLU A 87 6.30 12.05 -15.51
N ASP A 88 6.33 13.16 -16.26
CA ASP A 88 5.57 13.35 -17.53
C ASP A 88 5.71 12.18 -18.51
N ILE A 89 6.91 11.61 -18.64
CA ILE A 89 7.17 10.45 -19.52
C ILE A 89 6.34 9.23 -19.08
N VAL A 90 6.30 8.95 -17.77
CA VAL A 90 5.55 7.82 -17.20
C VAL A 90 4.05 8.05 -17.33
N ILE A 91 3.59 9.28 -17.09
CA ILE A 91 2.19 9.68 -17.22
C ILE A 91 1.70 9.50 -18.65
N ARG A 92 2.45 10.00 -19.64
CA ARG A 92 2.12 9.84 -21.07
C ARG A 92 2.05 8.38 -21.47
N ARG A 93 3.01 7.57 -21.03
CA ARG A 93 3.03 6.14 -21.30
C ARG A 93 1.80 5.43 -20.72
N ARG A 94 1.52 5.62 -19.43
CA ARG A 94 0.35 5.02 -18.75
C ARG A 94 -0.97 5.44 -19.37
N ARG A 95 -1.08 6.73 -19.72
CA ARG A 95 -2.25 7.28 -20.41
C ARG A 95 -2.48 6.59 -21.76
N GLU A 96 -1.43 6.44 -22.56
CA GLU A 96 -1.52 5.81 -23.87
C GLU A 96 -1.84 4.31 -23.77
N GLU A 97 -1.22 3.60 -22.83
CA GLU A 97 -1.53 2.19 -22.52
C GLU A 97 -3.01 2.01 -22.14
N LEU A 98 -3.53 2.87 -21.26
CA LEU A 98 -4.94 2.84 -20.85
C LEU A 98 -5.88 3.20 -22.00
N LYS A 99 -5.53 4.23 -22.79
CA LYS A 99 -6.31 4.65 -23.96
C LYS A 99 -6.41 3.53 -25.01
N GLN A 100 -5.31 2.84 -25.29
CA GLN A 100 -5.30 1.71 -26.21
C GLN A 100 -6.16 0.55 -25.68
N SER A 101 -6.05 0.25 -24.38
CA SER A 101 -6.84 -0.81 -23.73
C SER A 101 -8.33 -0.49 -23.71
N TRP A 102 -8.70 0.76 -23.44
CA TRP A 102 -10.07 1.25 -23.54
C TRP A 102 -10.62 1.20 -24.97
N GLN A 103 -9.80 1.56 -25.97
CA GLN A 103 -10.18 1.44 -27.37
C GLN A 103 -10.39 -0.02 -27.80
N ARG A 104 -9.58 -0.96 -27.31
CA ARG A 104 -9.79 -2.40 -27.56
C ARG A 104 -11.12 -2.86 -26.98
N MET A 105 -11.41 -2.49 -25.74
CA MET A 105 -12.67 -2.80 -25.09
C MET A 105 -13.89 -2.20 -25.82
N ARG A 106 -13.81 -0.93 -26.26
CA ARG A 106 -14.88 -0.30 -27.05
C ARG A 106 -15.08 -0.98 -28.40
N LYS A 107 -13.99 -1.38 -29.07
CA LYS A 107 -14.06 -2.17 -30.30
C LYS A 107 -14.70 -3.54 -30.07
N LEU A 108 -14.41 -4.18 -28.94
CA LEU A 108 -15.06 -5.45 -28.55
C LEU A 108 -16.56 -5.25 -28.30
N ALA A 109 -16.95 -4.24 -27.53
CA ALA A 109 -18.35 -3.87 -27.29
C ALA A 109 -19.10 -3.59 -28.61
N LEU A 110 -18.48 -2.82 -29.52
CA LEU A 110 -19.03 -2.49 -30.83
C LEU A 110 -19.14 -3.72 -31.74
N LYS A 111 -18.09 -4.55 -31.84
CA LYS A 111 -18.12 -5.79 -32.63
C LYS A 111 -19.24 -6.73 -32.17
N ARG A 112 -19.54 -6.74 -30.87
CA ARG A 112 -20.64 -7.54 -30.30
C ARG A 112 -22.01 -6.94 -30.53
N GLN A 113 -22.12 -5.61 -30.51
CA GLN A 113 -23.32 -4.91 -30.96
C GLN A 113 -23.61 -5.19 -32.44
N MET A 114 -22.57 -5.23 -33.29
CA MET A 114 -22.68 -5.56 -34.71
C MET A 114 -23.01 -7.04 -34.95
N LEU A 115 -22.44 -7.99 -34.21
CA LEU A 115 -22.84 -9.41 -34.26
C LEU A 115 -24.32 -9.63 -33.87
N GLY A 116 -24.89 -8.74 -33.06
CA GLY A 116 -26.33 -8.72 -32.76
C GLY A 116 -27.19 -8.03 -33.84
N GLN A 117 -26.58 -7.28 -34.76
CA GLN A 117 -27.22 -6.51 -35.83
C GLN A 117 -26.91 -7.03 -37.25
N GLU A 118 -25.94 -7.93 -37.43
CA GLU A 118 -25.56 -8.53 -38.73
C GLU A 118 -26.63 -9.47 -39.30
N GLU A 119 -27.69 -9.79 -38.54
CA GLU A 119 -28.93 -10.37 -39.09
C GLU A 119 -29.93 -9.32 -39.64
N LEU A 120 -29.65 -8.01 -39.51
CA LEU A 120 -30.59 -6.93 -39.87
C LEU A 120 -30.08 -5.87 -40.85
N ALA A 121 -28.82 -5.91 -41.31
CA ALA A 121 -28.27 -4.82 -42.14
C ALA A 121 -27.52 -5.31 -43.38
N SER A 122 -28.18 -6.14 -44.19
CA SER A 122 -27.98 -6.14 -45.63
C SER A 122 -28.53 -4.83 -46.23
N THR A 123 -27.80 -3.70 -46.14
CA THR A 123 -28.00 -2.51 -47.03
C THR A 123 -27.03 -1.35 -46.69
N GLN A 124 -25.94 -1.26 -47.48
CA GLN A 124 -25.22 -0.07 -48.02
C GLN A 124 -24.84 1.15 -47.10
N PRO A 125 -24.10 2.18 -47.61
CA PRO A 125 -22.64 2.20 -47.80
C PRO A 125 -21.93 3.38 -47.07
N ILE A 126 -20.60 3.34 -47.06
CA ILE A 126 -19.67 4.19 -46.29
C ILE A 126 -19.38 5.53 -47.02
N GLU A 127 -19.43 6.65 -46.27
CA GLU A 127 -18.98 7.98 -46.71
C GLU A 127 -17.52 8.28 -46.30
N VAL A 128 -16.85 9.04 -47.17
CA VAL A 128 -15.42 9.37 -47.19
C VAL A 128 -15.09 10.54 -46.25
N VAL A 129 -14.02 10.45 -45.46
CA VAL A 129 -13.45 11.59 -44.72
C VAL A 129 -12.12 12.02 -45.38
N GLN A 130 -12.02 13.32 -45.66
CA GLN A 130 -10.84 13.98 -46.25
C GLN A 130 -9.76 14.32 -45.21
N PRO A 131 -8.50 14.55 -45.65
CA PRO A 131 -7.33 14.61 -44.78
C PRO A 131 -6.91 16.05 -44.49
N ASP A 132 -6.87 16.44 -43.22
CA ASP A 132 -5.96 17.51 -42.81
C ASP A 132 -5.61 17.37 -41.33
N GLU A 133 -4.37 16.96 -41.06
CA GLU A 133 -3.58 17.34 -39.87
C GLU A 133 -2.22 16.63 -39.96
N ALA A 134 -1.42 17.09 -40.91
CA ALA A 134 0.01 16.85 -40.91
C ALA A 134 0.68 17.85 -39.95
N GLN A 135 1.19 17.39 -38.79
CA GLN A 135 2.46 17.86 -38.21
C GLN A 135 2.80 17.19 -36.86
N LYS A 136 3.70 16.19 -36.93
CA LYS A 136 4.83 15.96 -36.02
C LYS A 136 5.78 14.98 -36.73
N LEU A 137 6.89 15.47 -37.27
CA LEU A 137 7.81 14.65 -38.06
C LEU A 137 8.68 13.78 -37.12
N PRO A 138 8.65 12.44 -37.23
CA PRO A 138 9.46 11.56 -36.38
C PRO A 138 10.96 11.62 -36.75
N SER A 139 11.84 11.22 -35.83
CA SER A 139 13.30 11.18 -36.07
C SER A 139 13.67 10.22 -37.22
N ILE A 140 14.75 10.49 -37.96
CA ILE A 140 15.13 9.74 -39.18
C ILE A 140 15.24 8.22 -38.93
N GLN A 141 15.68 7.78 -37.74
CA GLN A 141 15.73 6.37 -37.38
C GLN A 141 14.33 5.78 -37.16
N SER A 142 13.43 6.50 -36.47
CA SER A 142 12.01 6.13 -36.31
C SER A 142 11.31 6.03 -37.66
N VAL A 143 11.53 7.03 -38.52
CA VAL A 143 10.99 7.08 -39.89
C VAL A 143 11.52 5.92 -40.73
N ALA A 144 12.78 5.52 -40.57
CA ALA A 144 13.35 4.39 -41.31
C ALA A 144 12.78 3.03 -40.86
N THR A 145 12.59 2.82 -39.56
CA THR A 145 11.92 1.63 -39.03
C THR A 145 10.45 1.56 -39.44
N GLU A 146 9.76 2.69 -39.37
CA GLU A 146 8.36 2.80 -39.73
C GLU A 146 8.16 2.66 -41.24
N ALA A 147 9.03 3.25 -42.07
CA ALA A 147 9.04 3.05 -43.51
C ALA A 147 9.35 1.60 -43.91
N LYS A 148 10.17 0.87 -43.14
CA LYS A 148 10.43 -0.56 -43.38
C LYS A 148 9.23 -1.43 -43.00
N LEU A 149 8.56 -1.12 -41.89
CA LEU A 149 7.31 -1.76 -41.49
C LEU A 149 6.20 -1.48 -42.51
N LEU A 150 6.06 -0.22 -42.91
CA LEU A 150 5.09 0.24 -43.90
C LEU A 150 5.35 -0.40 -45.26
N ARG A 151 6.63 -0.55 -45.67
CA ARG A 151 7.00 -1.26 -46.89
C ARG A 151 6.63 -2.73 -46.82
N GLY A 152 6.87 -3.41 -45.69
CA GLY A 152 6.42 -4.80 -45.49
C GLY A 152 4.89 -4.92 -45.58
N LEU A 153 4.16 -4.03 -44.90
CA LEU A 153 2.70 -3.98 -44.96
C LEU A 153 2.17 -3.65 -46.37
N LEU A 154 2.83 -2.76 -47.09
CA LEU A 154 2.51 -2.42 -48.49
C LEU A 154 2.79 -3.60 -49.43
N GLU A 155 3.89 -4.33 -49.22
CA GLU A 155 4.21 -5.55 -49.97
C GLU A 155 3.19 -6.66 -49.71
N ASP A 156 2.76 -6.83 -48.45
CA ASP A 156 1.71 -7.78 -48.08
C ASP A 156 0.33 -7.35 -48.60
N PHE A 157 0.01 -6.05 -48.57
CA PHE A 157 -1.20 -5.49 -49.17
C PHE A 157 -1.23 -5.68 -50.69
N LEU A 158 -0.11 -5.43 -51.38
CA LEU A 158 0.03 -5.67 -52.82
C LEU A 158 -0.10 -7.15 -53.17
N ARG A 159 0.43 -8.06 -52.34
CA ARG A 159 0.27 -9.51 -52.52
C ARG A 159 -1.19 -9.95 -52.33
N LEU A 160 -1.89 -9.38 -51.35
CA LEU A 160 -3.30 -9.64 -51.13
C LEU A 160 -4.15 -9.11 -52.29
N GLU A 161 -3.88 -7.89 -52.76
CA GLU A 161 -4.56 -7.27 -53.90
C GLU A 161 -4.32 -8.08 -55.19
N GLN A 162 -3.09 -8.56 -55.41
CA GLN A 162 -2.77 -9.44 -56.53
C GLN A 162 -3.50 -10.78 -56.42
N PHE A 163 -3.57 -11.37 -55.23
CA PHE A 163 -4.31 -12.61 -54.99
C PHE A 163 -5.82 -12.44 -55.23
N GLU A 164 -6.42 -11.32 -54.80
CA GLU A 164 -7.81 -10.99 -55.10
C GLU A 164 -8.05 -10.83 -56.61
N LYS A 165 -7.13 -10.14 -57.30
CA LYS A 165 -7.14 -10.02 -58.77
C LYS A 165 -7.04 -11.38 -59.46
N ASP A 166 -6.23 -12.30 -58.94
CA ASP A 166 -6.09 -13.66 -59.49
C ASP A 166 -7.33 -14.54 -59.22
N CYS A 167 -8.04 -14.30 -58.11
CA CYS A 167 -9.28 -14.99 -57.76
C CYS A 167 -10.51 -14.46 -58.52
N HIS A 168 -10.51 -13.17 -58.88
CA HIS A 168 -11.65 -12.50 -59.50
C HIS A 168 -12.13 -13.14 -60.82
N PRO A 169 -11.28 -13.52 -61.79
CA PRO A 169 -11.72 -14.21 -63.00
C PRO A 169 -12.41 -15.55 -62.72
N THR A 170 -11.95 -16.27 -61.70
CA THR A 170 -12.57 -17.54 -61.29
C THR A 170 -13.97 -17.30 -60.72
N LYS A 171 -14.10 -16.26 -59.88
CA LYS A 171 -15.38 -15.84 -59.27
C LYS A 171 -16.39 -15.37 -60.32
N THR A 172 -15.98 -14.51 -61.25
CA THR A 172 -16.84 -13.99 -62.32
C THR A 172 -17.34 -15.12 -63.22
N TRP A 173 -16.44 -16.02 -63.64
CA TRP A 173 -16.82 -17.17 -64.47
C TRP A 173 -17.79 -18.13 -63.75
N ILE A 174 -17.61 -18.38 -62.45
CA ILE A 174 -18.55 -19.20 -61.66
C ILE A 174 -19.94 -18.57 -61.66
N ASN A 175 -20.05 -17.26 -61.41
CA ASN A 175 -21.34 -16.55 -61.39
C ASN A 175 -22.03 -16.54 -62.75
N GLU A 176 -21.27 -16.31 -63.83
CA GLU A 176 -21.78 -16.38 -65.21
C GLU A 176 -22.29 -17.79 -65.54
N THR A 177 -21.54 -18.82 -65.15
CA THR A 177 -21.92 -20.23 -65.38
C THR A 177 -23.18 -20.61 -64.58
N ILE A 178 -23.30 -20.17 -63.32
CA ILE A 178 -24.53 -20.37 -62.53
C ILE A 178 -25.72 -19.67 -63.19
N GLY A 179 -25.53 -18.46 -63.71
CA GLY A 179 -26.56 -17.73 -64.45
C GLY A 179 -27.02 -18.47 -65.72
N MET A 180 -26.09 -18.99 -66.52
CA MET A 180 -26.39 -19.76 -67.73
C MET A 180 -27.13 -21.08 -67.43
N MET A 181 -26.78 -21.74 -66.31
CA MET A 181 -27.44 -22.97 -65.88
C MET A 181 -28.84 -22.75 -65.29
N SER A 182 -29.15 -21.52 -64.89
CA SER A 182 -30.45 -21.14 -64.30
C SER A 182 -31.46 -20.64 -65.32
N ASP A 183 -31.08 -20.55 -66.60
CA ASP A 183 -31.95 -20.13 -67.69
C ASP A 183 -32.84 -21.31 -68.16
N ASP A 184 -34.15 -21.09 -68.28
CA ASP A 184 -35.17 -22.10 -68.62
C ASP A 184 -35.13 -22.54 -70.11
N ASP A 185 -34.22 -22.00 -70.93
CA ASP A 185 -34.09 -22.36 -72.35
C ASP A 185 -33.84 -23.87 -72.58
N HIS A 186 -33.26 -24.58 -71.61
CA HIS A 186 -33.05 -26.02 -71.66
C HIS A 186 -34.35 -26.85 -71.67
N LEU A 187 -35.50 -26.27 -71.32
CA LEU A 187 -36.81 -26.92 -71.32
C LEU A 187 -37.47 -26.95 -72.72
N SER A 188 -36.94 -26.21 -73.69
CA SER A 188 -37.47 -26.18 -75.06
C SER A 188 -36.93 -27.33 -75.92
N PRO A 189 -37.80 -28.11 -76.62
CA PRO A 189 -37.41 -29.32 -77.36
C PRO A 189 -36.68 -29.07 -78.69
N THR A 190 -36.40 -27.83 -79.06
CA THR A 190 -35.68 -27.48 -80.29
C THR A 190 -34.16 -27.52 -80.08
N ASN A 191 -33.42 -28.02 -81.09
CA ASN A 191 -31.95 -28.08 -81.10
C ASN A 191 -31.33 -28.84 -79.91
N LEU A 192 -32.04 -29.85 -79.38
CA LEU A 192 -31.65 -30.63 -78.21
C LEU A 192 -30.23 -31.23 -78.30
N ASN A 193 -29.86 -31.76 -79.46
CA ASN A 193 -28.52 -32.33 -79.67
C ASN A 193 -27.40 -31.29 -79.55
N ALA A 194 -27.62 -30.07 -80.05
CA ALA A 194 -26.65 -28.99 -79.93
C ALA A 194 -26.57 -28.47 -78.49
N LYS A 195 -27.71 -28.41 -77.78
CA LYS A 195 -27.76 -28.05 -76.35
C LYS A 195 -27.01 -29.09 -75.49
N MET A 196 -27.19 -30.38 -75.76
CA MET A 196 -26.50 -31.47 -75.07
C MET A 196 -24.98 -31.44 -75.31
N GLU A 197 -24.54 -31.20 -76.55
CA GLU A 197 -23.11 -31.09 -76.87
C GLU A 197 -22.46 -29.86 -76.22
N ASN A 198 -23.18 -28.72 -76.19
CA ASN A 198 -22.69 -27.52 -75.50
C ASN A 198 -22.63 -27.72 -73.98
N HIS A 199 -23.60 -28.42 -73.40
CA HIS A 199 -23.58 -28.77 -71.98
C HIS A 199 -22.42 -29.71 -71.64
N LYS A 200 -22.15 -30.72 -72.47
CA LYS A 200 -21.00 -31.62 -72.30
C LYS A 200 -19.67 -30.87 -72.32
N LYS A 201 -19.50 -29.90 -73.22
CA LYS A 201 -18.33 -29.02 -73.24
C LYS A 201 -18.23 -28.15 -71.98
N LEU A 202 -19.35 -27.64 -71.49
CA LEU A 202 -19.39 -26.91 -70.23
C LEU A 202 -18.98 -27.79 -69.03
N GLU A 203 -19.42 -29.05 -68.98
CA GLU A 203 -19.01 -30.01 -67.94
C GLU A 203 -17.50 -30.28 -67.98
N GLU A 204 -16.91 -30.47 -69.17
CA GLU A 204 -15.47 -30.62 -69.35
C GLU A 204 -14.69 -29.38 -68.86
N ASP A 205 -15.20 -28.18 -69.18
CA ASP A 205 -14.63 -26.90 -68.72
C ASP A 205 -14.73 -26.73 -67.20
N VAL A 206 -15.86 -27.10 -66.57
CA VAL A 206 -16.04 -27.11 -65.11
C VAL A 206 -15.03 -28.04 -64.45
N MET A 207 -14.86 -29.25 -64.98
CA MET A 207 -13.92 -30.23 -64.43
C MET A 207 -12.46 -29.77 -64.54
N SER A 208 -12.10 -29.05 -65.61
CA SER A 208 -10.74 -28.49 -65.78
C SER A 208 -10.39 -27.44 -64.73
N ARG A 209 -11.38 -26.69 -64.22
CA ARG A 209 -11.19 -25.60 -63.25
C ARG A 209 -11.27 -26.05 -61.79
N LYS A 210 -11.74 -27.26 -61.53
CA LYS A 210 -11.84 -27.86 -60.18
C LYS A 210 -10.55 -27.75 -59.36
N ASN A 211 -9.40 -28.08 -59.96
CA ASN A 211 -8.10 -28.02 -59.29
C ASN A 211 -7.75 -26.62 -58.75
N ARG A 212 -8.15 -25.54 -59.46
CA ARG A 212 -7.87 -24.17 -59.03
C ARG A 212 -8.67 -23.80 -57.78
N VAL A 213 -9.94 -24.22 -57.72
CA VAL A 213 -10.82 -24.00 -56.55
C VAL A 213 -10.30 -24.79 -55.34
N GLU A 214 -9.82 -26.02 -55.53
CA GLU A 214 -9.23 -26.82 -54.45
C GLU A 214 -7.96 -26.21 -53.86
N VAL A 215 -7.12 -25.57 -54.68
CA VAL A 215 -5.93 -24.84 -54.19
C VAL A 215 -6.35 -23.63 -53.36
N LEU A 216 -7.35 -22.86 -53.80
CA LEU A 216 -7.88 -21.74 -53.02
C LEU A 216 -8.46 -22.18 -51.67
N ALA A 217 -9.17 -23.31 -51.65
CA ALA A 217 -9.70 -23.90 -50.41
C ALA A 217 -8.56 -24.30 -49.44
N LYS A 218 -7.45 -24.86 -49.94
CA LYS A 218 -6.26 -25.17 -49.13
C LYS A 218 -5.60 -23.92 -48.55
N ILE A 219 -5.46 -22.86 -49.35
CA ILE A 219 -4.92 -21.57 -48.90
C ILE A 219 -5.82 -20.98 -47.80
N GLN A 220 -7.15 -21.00 -47.99
CA GLN A 220 -8.11 -20.56 -46.98
C GLN A 220 -7.99 -21.37 -45.67
N ALA A 221 -7.82 -22.69 -45.75
CA ALA A 221 -7.62 -23.54 -44.58
C ALA A 221 -6.33 -23.15 -43.82
N HIS A 222 -5.21 -23.00 -44.53
CA HIS A 222 -3.95 -22.58 -43.92
C HIS A 222 -4.03 -21.18 -43.28
N LEU A 223 -4.67 -20.21 -43.93
CA LEU A 223 -4.89 -18.88 -43.35
C LEU A 223 -5.73 -18.96 -42.07
N THR A 224 -6.78 -19.78 -42.09
CA THR A 224 -7.64 -19.99 -40.92
C THR A 224 -6.85 -20.59 -39.74
N ASP A 225 -5.96 -21.54 -40.01
CA ASP A 225 -5.13 -22.16 -38.96
C ASP A 225 -4.09 -21.18 -38.40
N VAL A 226 -3.45 -20.37 -39.25
CA VAL A 226 -2.51 -19.32 -38.80
C VAL A 226 -3.22 -18.28 -37.93
N LEU A 227 -4.44 -17.87 -38.29
CA LEU A 227 -5.23 -16.94 -37.48
C LEU A 227 -5.58 -17.53 -36.11
N LYS A 228 -6.00 -18.80 -36.04
CA LYS A 228 -6.24 -19.49 -34.75
C LYS A 228 -4.99 -19.56 -33.88
N LEU A 229 -3.84 -19.90 -34.47
CA LEU A 229 -2.57 -19.94 -33.74
C LEU A 229 -2.17 -18.56 -33.23
N TRP A 230 -2.43 -17.50 -33.99
CA TRP A 230 -2.19 -16.13 -33.58
C TRP A 230 -3.08 -15.72 -32.39
N GLU A 231 -4.37 -16.09 -32.41
CA GLU A 231 -5.29 -15.85 -31.29
C GLU A 231 -4.82 -16.55 -30.00
N VAL A 232 -4.40 -17.81 -30.09
CA VAL A 232 -3.85 -18.56 -28.94
C VAL A 232 -2.56 -17.92 -28.43
N LEU A 233 -1.68 -17.45 -29.33
CA LEU A 233 -0.45 -16.77 -28.94
C LEU A 233 -0.74 -15.45 -28.20
N LEU A 234 -1.67 -14.63 -28.72
CA LEU A 234 -2.08 -13.40 -28.06
C LEU A 234 -2.61 -13.67 -26.64
N ALA A 235 -3.50 -14.64 -26.49
CA ALA A 235 -4.04 -15.03 -25.18
C ALA A 235 -2.94 -15.51 -24.22
N ALA A 236 -1.98 -16.32 -24.71
CA ALA A 236 -0.86 -16.79 -23.91
C ALA A 236 0.09 -15.66 -23.49
N THR A 237 0.35 -14.68 -24.37
CA THR A 237 1.18 -13.52 -24.04
C THR A 237 0.53 -12.61 -23.00
N GLU A 238 -0.78 -12.41 -23.09
CA GLU A 238 -1.53 -11.61 -22.11
C GLU A 238 -1.55 -12.28 -20.73
N LEU A 239 -1.85 -13.59 -20.69
CA LEU A 239 -1.82 -14.35 -19.43
C LEU A 239 -0.44 -14.30 -18.76
N LYS A 240 0.64 -14.41 -19.55
CA LYS A 240 2.01 -14.27 -19.05
C LYS A 240 2.28 -12.88 -18.48
N SER A 241 1.77 -11.82 -19.12
CA SER A 241 1.87 -10.44 -18.62
C SER A 241 1.18 -10.28 -17.26
N ILE A 242 -0.04 -10.82 -17.12
CA ILE A 242 -0.80 -10.81 -15.87
C ILE A 242 -0.06 -11.55 -14.75
N HIS A 243 0.41 -12.78 -15.00
CA HIS A 243 1.16 -13.55 -14.00
C HIS A 243 2.47 -12.87 -13.59
N MET A 244 3.17 -12.23 -14.53
CA MET A 244 4.40 -11.51 -14.23
C MET A 244 4.13 -10.26 -13.38
N SER A 245 3.03 -9.54 -13.66
CA SER A 245 2.56 -8.43 -12.83
C SER A 245 2.20 -8.90 -11.42
N GLN A 246 1.43 -9.98 -11.29
CA GLN A 246 1.07 -10.59 -10.01
C GLN A 246 2.30 -11.03 -9.20
N ALA A 247 3.26 -11.70 -9.84
CA ALA A 247 4.50 -12.12 -9.20
C ALA A 247 5.33 -10.93 -8.69
N TRP A 248 5.43 -9.85 -9.48
CA TRP A 248 6.11 -8.62 -9.08
C TRP A 248 5.42 -7.94 -7.89
N GLN A 249 4.08 -7.85 -7.91
CA GLN A 249 3.32 -7.30 -6.79
C GLN A 249 3.51 -8.13 -5.51
N LEU A 250 3.54 -9.47 -5.63
CA LEU A 250 3.80 -10.38 -4.52
C LEU A 250 5.21 -10.20 -3.95
N GLU A 251 6.23 -10.01 -4.79
CA GLU A 251 7.60 -9.72 -4.35
C GLU A 251 7.66 -8.42 -3.54
N LYS A 252 7.04 -7.34 -4.04
CA LYS A 252 6.93 -6.07 -3.31
C LYS A 252 6.20 -6.24 -1.97
N PHE A 253 5.10 -6.99 -1.95
CA PHE A 253 4.37 -7.30 -0.72
C PHE A 253 5.23 -8.07 0.28
N ASN A 254 5.95 -9.10 -0.17
CA ASN A 254 6.83 -9.90 0.67
C ASN A 254 7.96 -9.05 1.28
N HIS A 255 8.58 -8.18 0.49
CA HIS A 255 9.56 -7.23 1.03
C HIS A 255 8.97 -6.29 2.08
N GLY A 256 7.74 -5.80 1.87
CA GLY A 256 7.01 -5.01 2.87
C GLY A 256 6.78 -5.79 4.16
N ILE A 257 6.38 -7.06 4.06
CA ILE A 257 6.21 -7.96 5.20
C ILE A 257 7.53 -8.20 5.94
N ASP A 258 8.62 -8.47 5.22
CA ASP A 258 9.92 -8.77 5.83
C ASP A 258 10.47 -7.55 6.59
N ASN A 259 10.40 -6.36 5.97
CA ASN A 259 10.79 -5.10 6.61
C ASN A 259 9.97 -4.85 7.88
N MET A 260 8.63 -5.03 7.81
CA MET A 260 7.76 -4.84 8.97
C MET A 260 8.03 -5.88 10.06
N THR A 261 8.32 -7.12 9.67
CA THR A 261 8.64 -8.23 10.58
C THR A 261 9.94 -7.97 11.34
N ALA A 262 10.96 -7.43 10.67
CA ALA A 262 12.23 -7.03 11.26
C ALA A 262 12.03 -5.88 12.25
N TRP A 263 11.34 -4.81 11.84
CA TRP A 263 11.03 -3.69 12.73
C TRP A 263 10.22 -4.13 13.97
N LEU A 264 9.22 -5.00 13.78
CA LEU A 264 8.46 -5.56 14.90
C LEU A 264 9.36 -6.32 15.88
N ALA A 265 10.33 -7.09 15.39
CA ALA A 265 11.26 -7.83 16.25
C ALA A 265 12.15 -6.88 17.07
N GLU A 266 12.61 -5.78 16.48
CA GLU A 266 13.38 -4.75 17.18
C GLU A 266 12.55 -4.08 18.28
N VAL A 267 11.34 -3.64 17.96
CA VAL A 267 10.42 -3.02 18.94
C VAL A 267 10.06 -3.98 20.05
N GLU A 268 9.71 -5.23 19.73
CA GLU A 268 9.40 -6.26 20.73
C GLU A 268 10.60 -6.52 21.65
N ALA A 269 11.82 -6.51 21.14
CA ALA A 269 13.04 -6.65 21.94
C ALA A 269 13.22 -5.46 22.90
N THR A 270 13.01 -4.22 22.41
CA THR A 270 13.05 -3.02 23.26
C THR A 270 11.99 -3.06 24.36
N LEU A 271 10.75 -3.45 24.03
CA LEU A 271 9.65 -3.54 25.01
C LEU A 271 9.86 -4.67 26.02
N SER A 272 10.55 -5.75 25.63
CA SER A 272 10.88 -6.87 26.50
C SER A 272 12.02 -6.59 27.48
N SER A 273 12.81 -5.51 27.26
CA SER A 273 13.88 -5.12 28.19
C SER A 273 13.32 -4.85 29.60
N GLN A 274 13.99 -5.36 30.63
CA GLN A 274 13.62 -5.16 32.04
C GLN A 274 14.38 -3.97 32.67
N GLU A 275 14.95 -3.09 31.86
CA GLU A 275 15.68 -1.91 32.31
C GLU A 275 14.71 -0.74 32.51
N PHE A 276 14.63 -0.26 33.76
CA PHE A 276 13.77 0.86 34.15
C PHE A 276 14.56 2.04 34.76
N GLY A 277 15.88 2.05 34.56
CA GLY A 277 16.80 3.09 35.05
C GLY A 277 17.39 2.78 36.43
N SER A 278 18.52 3.41 36.73
CA SER A 278 19.28 3.24 37.97
C SER A 278 19.37 4.52 38.82
N ASP A 279 18.98 5.66 38.26
CA ASP A 279 18.95 6.98 38.88
C ASP A 279 17.87 7.86 38.21
N LEU A 280 17.60 9.04 38.77
CA LEU A 280 16.56 9.93 38.26
C LEU A 280 16.80 10.32 36.78
N ALA A 281 18.05 10.63 36.41
CA ALA A 281 18.39 11.07 35.06
C ALA A 281 18.18 9.97 34.01
N SER A 282 18.59 8.73 34.31
CA SER A 282 18.42 7.57 33.44
C SER A 282 16.96 7.18 33.28
N VAL A 283 16.14 7.27 34.34
CA VAL A 283 14.70 7.00 34.27
C VAL A 283 13.99 8.05 33.40
N GLU A 284 14.34 9.33 33.56
CA GLU A 284 13.82 10.41 32.71
C GLU A 284 14.20 10.23 31.24
N LEU A 285 15.44 9.79 30.97
CA LEU A 285 15.88 9.47 29.62
C LEU A 285 15.06 8.31 29.02
N LEU A 286 14.96 7.19 29.73
CA LEU A 286 14.19 6.01 29.28
C LEU A 286 12.70 6.35 29.07
N THR A 287 12.15 7.25 29.88
CA THR A 287 10.78 7.75 29.71
C THR A 287 10.64 8.54 28.40
N LYS A 288 11.62 9.39 28.08
CA LYS A 288 11.64 10.13 26.80
C LYS A 288 11.79 9.16 25.61
N GLU A 289 12.70 8.20 25.70
CA GLU A 289 12.88 7.17 24.65
C GLU A 289 11.61 6.36 24.43
N HIS A 290 10.90 5.99 25.51
CA HIS A 290 9.61 5.32 25.41
C HIS A 290 8.56 6.18 24.69
N THR A 291 8.47 7.49 24.98
CA THR A 291 7.53 8.39 24.28
C THR A 291 7.86 8.53 22.78
N LEU A 292 9.15 8.47 22.42
CA LEU A 292 9.57 8.48 21.01
C LEU A 292 9.18 7.18 20.31
N LEU A 293 9.31 6.04 21.01
CA LEU A 293 8.89 4.73 20.51
C LEU A 293 7.37 4.66 20.31
N GLU A 294 6.57 5.20 21.23
CA GLU A 294 5.11 5.30 21.06
C GLU A 294 4.73 6.06 19.79
N ARG A 295 5.43 7.17 19.52
CA ARG A 295 5.23 7.97 18.31
C ARG A 295 5.65 7.19 17.05
N ASP A 296 6.78 6.48 17.10
CA ASP A 296 7.26 5.67 15.98
C ASP A 296 6.31 4.52 15.64
N ILE A 297 5.77 3.84 16.66
CA ILE A 297 4.76 2.79 16.48
C ILE A 297 3.50 3.37 15.84
N LYS A 298 3.09 4.59 16.25
CA LYS A 298 1.95 5.27 15.65
C LYS A 298 2.15 5.56 14.16
N THR A 299 3.34 5.98 13.73
CA THR A 299 3.63 6.22 12.31
C THR A 299 3.69 4.92 11.50
N HIS A 300 4.09 3.81 12.10
CA HIS A 300 4.10 2.50 11.44
C HIS A 300 2.70 1.88 11.27
N LYS A 301 1.66 2.44 11.90
CA LYS A 301 0.26 2.03 11.68
C LYS A 301 -0.13 2.17 10.21
N ASP A 302 0.30 3.25 9.55
CA ASP A 302 -0.02 3.51 8.14
C ASP A 302 0.56 2.41 7.23
N ILE A 303 1.76 1.91 7.55
CA ILE A 303 2.40 0.81 6.81
C ILE A 303 1.61 -0.49 6.99
N ILE A 304 1.14 -0.78 8.20
CA ILE A 304 0.25 -1.92 8.46
C ILE A 304 -1.03 -1.80 7.61
N ASP A 305 -1.63 -0.61 7.54
CA ASP A 305 -2.84 -0.40 6.76
C ASP A 305 -2.60 -0.56 5.24
N ILE A 306 -1.43 -0.17 4.74
CA ILE A 306 -1.00 -0.46 3.36
C ILE A 306 -0.89 -1.98 3.14
N ILE A 307 -0.26 -2.73 4.06
CA ILE A 307 -0.14 -4.20 3.97
C ILE A 307 -1.53 -4.86 3.97
N VAL A 308 -2.44 -4.40 4.83
CA VAL A 308 -3.82 -4.90 4.92
C VAL A 308 -4.57 -4.63 3.61
N THR A 309 -4.46 -3.42 3.08
CA THR A 309 -5.10 -3.02 1.81
C THR A 309 -4.56 -3.82 0.63
N ALA A 310 -3.23 -4.02 0.56
CA ALA A 310 -2.62 -4.83 -0.49
C ALA A 310 -3.09 -6.30 -0.43
N ALA A 311 -3.15 -6.88 0.77
CA ALA A 311 -3.68 -8.24 0.95
C ALA A 311 -5.15 -8.38 0.51
N GLN A 312 -5.96 -7.35 0.75
CA GLN A 312 -7.36 -7.30 0.31
C GLN A 312 -7.45 -7.23 -1.23
N GLN A 313 -6.62 -6.40 -1.87
CA GLN A 313 -6.55 -6.33 -3.33
C GLN A 313 -6.15 -7.68 -3.95
N PHE A 314 -5.18 -8.39 -3.37
CA PHE A 314 -4.84 -9.75 -3.83
C PHE A 314 -6.02 -10.72 -3.69
N SER A 315 -6.88 -10.55 -2.68
CA SER A 315 -8.08 -11.37 -2.51
C SER A 315 -9.13 -11.08 -3.58
N GLU A 316 -9.37 -9.80 -3.88
CA GLU A 316 -10.37 -9.38 -4.88
C GLU A 316 -9.97 -9.82 -6.30
N CYS A 317 -8.67 -9.81 -6.58
CA CYS A 317 -8.12 -10.25 -7.87
C CYS A 317 -7.96 -11.78 -7.98
N GLY A 318 -8.27 -12.55 -6.94
CA GLY A 318 -8.13 -14.01 -6.94
C GLY A 318 -6.69 -14.48 -7.11
N HIS A 319 -5.73 -13.83 -6.43
CA HIS A 319 -4.32 -14.13 -6.56
C HIS A 319 -3.99 -15.60 -6.22
N PHE A 320 -3.10 -16.23 -6.99
CA PHE A 320 -2.81 -17.67 -6.88
C PHE A 320 -2.25 -18.07 -5.50
N ASP A 321 -1.50 -17.19 -4.83
CA ASP A 321 -0.89 -17.43 -3.52
C ASP A 321 -1.68 -16.80 -2.34
N LEU A 322 -3.00 -16.62 -2.50
CA LEU A 322 -3.82 -15.89 -1.53
C LEU A 322 -3.72 -16.41 -0.08
N LYS A 323 -3.65 -17.73 0.10
CA LYS A 323 -3.54 -18.34 1.43
C LYS A 323 -2.28 -17.90 2.19
N SER A 324 -1.14 -17.87 1.50
CA SER A 324 0.14 -17.44 2.06
C SER A 324 0.11 -15.94 2.41
N ILE A 325 -0.40 -15.13 1.48
CA ILE A 325 -0.54 -13.67 1.63
C ILE A 325 -1.36 -13.32 2.88
N LEU A 326 -2.55 -13.93 3.01
CA LEU A 326 -3.44 -13.68 4.16
C LEU A 326 -2.80 -14.14 5.48
N SER A 327 -2.15 -15.31 5.49
CA SER A 327 -1.46 -15.81 6.68
C SER A 327 -0.33 -14.88 7.13
N LYS A 328 0.47 -14.35 6.20
CA LYS A 328 1.54 -13.39 6.50
C LYS A 328 0.98 -12.07 7.02
N LYS A 329 -0.06 -11.54 6.38
CA LYS A 329 -0.76 -10.33 6.81
C LYS A 329 -1.31 -10.48 8.23
N GLU A 330 -2.00 -11.58 8.53
CA GLU A 330 -2.54 -11.86 9.86
C GLU A 330 -1.44 -11.96 10.92
N ALA A 331 -0.31 -12.60 10.60
CA ALA A 331 0.81 -12.72 11.54
C ALA A 331 1.39 -11.35 11.92
N VAL A 332 1.62 -10.47 10.94
CA VAL A 332 2.16 -9.12 11.16
C VAL A 332 1.15 -8.24 11.92
N VAL A 333 -0.12 -8.25 11.53
CA VAL A 333 -1.18 -7.48 12.23
C VAL A 333 -1.30 -7.92 13.69
N LYS A 334 -1.33 -9.24 13.94
CA LYS A 334 -1.43 -9.76 15.31
C LYS A 334 -0.26 -9.33 16.19
N ARG A 335 0.96 -9.34 15.66
CA ARG A 335 2.16 -8.87 16.39
C ARG A 335 2.08 -7.38 16.67
N PHE A 336 1.68 -6.59 15.67
CA PHE A 336 1.52 -5.13 15.82
C PHE A 336 0.46 -4.77 16.88
N ASP A 337 -0.71 -5.41 16.85
CA ASP A 337 -1.76 -5.20 17.85
C ASP A 337 -1.30 -5.63 19.26
N GLY A 338 -0.40 -6.62 19.33
CA GLY A 338 0.25 -7.06 20.56
C GLY A 338 1.20 -6.04 21.18
N LEU A 339 1.64 -4.99 20.46
CA LEU A 339 2.53 -3.97 21.00
C LEU A 339 1.83 -3.04 21.99
N THR A 340 0.54 -2.74 21.79
CA THR A 340 -0.22 -1.83 22.66
C THR A 340 -0.20 -2.23 24.14
N PRO A 341 -0.53 -3.49 24.53
CA PRO A 341 -0.43 -3.88 25.93
C PRO A 341 1.00 -3.86 26.49
N LEU A 342 2.00 -4.18 25.66
CA LEU A 342 3.42 -4.14 26.06
C LEU A 342 3.90 -2.71 26.33
N LEU A 343 3.49 -1.76 25.47
CA LEU A 343 3.74 -0.33 25.67
C LEU A 343 3.15 0.15 27.00
N ALA A 344 1.86 -0.14 27.23
CA ALA A 344 1.16 0.29 28.44
C ALA A 344 1.83 -0.25 29.72
N GLU A 345 2.25 -1.53 29.71
CA GLU A 345 2.93 -2.12 30.86
C GLU A 345 4.32 -1.52 31.09
N ARG A 346 5.09 -1.26 30.02
CA ARG A 346 6.39 -0.58 30.13
C ARG A 346 6.24 0.85 30.63
N GLN A 347 5.27 1.60 30.10
CA GLN A 347 4.95 2.96 30.54
C GLN A 347 4.63 3.01 32.03
N ARG A 348 3.79 2.07 32.49
CA ARG A 348 3.43 1.93 33.90
C ARG A 348 4.67 1.70 34.77
N LYS A 349 5.53 0.75 34.40
CA LYS A 349 6.77 0.45 35.16
C LYS A 349 7.75 1.62 35.17
N LEU A 350 7.97 2.29 34.04
CA LEU A 350 8.83 3.49 33.97
C LEU A 350 8.27 4.63 34.83
N GLY A 351 6.95 4.84 34.80
CA GLY A 351 6.28 5.83 35.65
C GLY A 351 6.37 5.51 37.15
N ASP A 352 6.30 4.23 37.51
CA ASP A 352 6.53 3.74 38.87
C ASP A 352 7.99 4.00 39.30
N SER A 353 8.97 3.62 38.48
CA SER A 353 10.39 3.90 38.72
C SER A 353 10.67 5.40 38.86
N LEU A 354 10.06 6.24 38.01
CA LEU A 354 10.25 7.69 38.06
C LEU A 354 9.82 8.27 39.41
N LYS A 355 8.65 7.85 39.91
CA LYS A 355 8.17 8.27 41.24
C LYS A 355 9.09 7.79 42.36
N ALA A 356 9.63 6.58 42.25
CA ALA A 356 10.56 6.04 43.25
C ALA A 356 11.87 6.83 43.30
N TYR A 357 12.46 7.15 42.14
CA TYR A 357 13.70 7.93 42.09
C TYR A 357 13.50 9.41 42.45
N GLN A 358 12.34 10.00 42.17
CA GLN A 358 11.97 11.31 42.71
C GLN A 358 11.89 11.29 44.25
N LEU A 359 11.28 10.25 44.82
CA LEU A 359 11.26 10.05 46.27
C LEU A 359 12.68 9.86 46.83
N PHE A 360 13.55 9.11 46.16
CA PHE A 360 14.93 8.93 46.63
C PHE A 360 15.69 10.25 46.65
N HIS A 361 15.49 11.10 45.64
CA HIS A 361 16.06 12.44 45.65
C HIS A 361 15.49 13.30 46.80
N GLU A 362 14.18 13.26 47.05
CA GLU A 362 13.57 13.95 48.21
C GLU A 362 14.15 13.44 49.54
N ILE A 363 14.34 12.11 49.69
CA ILE A 363 14.97 11.51 50.88
C ILE A 363 16.41 12.02 51.04
N GLU A 364 17.21 12.00 49.97
CA GLU A 364 18.60 12.47 50.01
C GLU A 364 18.70 13.95 50.42
N VAL A 365 17.79 14.80 49.94
CA VAL A 365 17.71 16.21 50.36
C VAL A 365 17.44 16.36 51.86
N GLU A 366 16.50 15.57 52.41
CA GLU A 366 16.21 15.59 53.84
C GLU A 366 17.35 14.97 54.67
N GLU A 367 17.98 13.89 54.20
CA GLU A 367 19.14 13.28 54.86
C GLU A 367 20.33 14.22 54.92
N ASP A 368 20.63 14.95 53.83
CA ASP A 368 21.67 15.98 53.79
C ASP A 368 21.38 17.12 54.79
N TRP A 369 20.11 17.52 54.89
CA TRP A 369 19.69 18.52 55.87
C TRP A 369 19.92 18.00 57.30
N ILE A 370 19.50 16.77 57.59
CA ILE A 370 19.65 16.12 58.90
C ILE A 370 21.14 16.00 59.26
N ALA A 371 21.97 15.53 58.34
CA ALA A 371 23.42 15.39 58.54
C ALA A 371 24.07 16.73 58.89
N LYS A 372 23.76 17.81 58.14
CA LYS A 372 24.25 19.17 58.43
C LYS A 372 23.82 19.65 59.82
N LYS A 373 22.58 19.37 60.26
CA LYS A 373 22.12 19.77 61.62
C LYS A 373 22.74 18.91 62.72
N HIS A 374 22.97 17.63 62.46
CA HIS A 374 23.58 16.71 63.40
C HIS A 374 25.02 17.10 63.73
N GLU A 375 25.79 17.54 62.72
CA GLU A 375 27.16 18.04 62.89
C GLU A 375 27.21 19.25 63.85
N VAL A 376 26.28 20.19 63.69
CA VAL A 376 26.18 21.38 64.55
C VAL A 376 25.80 20.99 65.99
N ILE A 377 24.87 20.06 66.18
CA ILE A 377 24.48 19.55 67.52
C ILE A 377 25.62 18.76 68.18
N ALA A 378 26.57 18.21 67.43
CA ALA A 378 27.71 17.49 68.00
C ALA A 378 28.82 18.41 68.55
N GLY A 379 28.89 19.67 68.12
CA GLY A 379 29.96 20.61 68.50
C GLY A 379 30.03 20.90 70.00
N ARG A 380 31.23 21.06 70.59
CA ARG A 380 31.39 21.35 72.04
C ARG A 380 32.04 22.73 72.25
N GLY A 381 31.47 23.53 73.16
CA GLY A 381 31.99 24.85 73.52
C GLY A 381 33.18 24.74 74.49
N LYS A 382 34.15 25.65 74.35
CA LYS A 382 35.38 25.68 75.18
C LYS A 382 35.37 26.80 76.22
N ASP A 383 34.51 27.80 76.04
CA ASP A 383 34.36 28.96 76.92
C ASP A 383 32.88 29.36 77.06
N ILE A 384 32.57 30.27 77.99
CA ILE A 384 31.18 30.66 78.29
C ILE A 384 30.47 31.29 77.08
N ASP A 385 31.20 32.03 76.25
CA ASP A 385 30.62 32.72 75.09
C ASP A 385 30.29 31.73 73.96
N THR A 386 31.17 30.76 73.70
CA THR A 386 30.88 29.64 72.79
C THR A 386 29.75 28.78 73.31
N VAL A 387 29.65 28.52 74.62
CA VAL A 387 28.50 27.80 75.21
C VAL A 387 27.20 28.58 75.01
N ARG A 388 27.16 29.90 75.26
CA ARG A 388 25.96 30.73 75.00
C ARG A 388 25.58 30.74 73.52
N ALA A 389 26.56 30.82 72.62
CA ALA A 389 26.32 30.76 71.18
C ALA A 389 25.71 29.40 70.79
N LEU A 390 26.25 28.30 71.30
CA LEU A 390 25.74 26.95 71.08
C LEU A 390 24.34 26.74 71.65
N ILE A 391 23.99 27.38 72.77
CA ILE A 391 22.62 27.38 73.32
C ILE A 391 21.66 28.04 72.34
N LYS A 392 22.01 29.24 71.84
CA LYS A 392 21.20 29.97 70.85
C LYS A 392 21.04 29.17 69.56
N GLU A 393 22.12 28.54 69.10
CA GLU A 393 22.14 27.70 67.91
C GLU A 393 21.29 26.43 68.09
N THR A 394 21.37 25.77 69.25
CA THR A 394 20.51 24.62 69.59
C THR A 394 19.03 25.01 69.57
N GLN A 395 18.69 26.20 70.07
CA GLN A 395 17.31 26.69 70.05
C GLN A 395 16.81 27.02 68.64
N ALA A 396 17.68 27.56 67.78
CA ALA A 396 17.38 27.79 66.36
C ALA A 396 17.17 26.45 65.61
N ILE A 397 17.98 25.42 65.90
CA ILE A 397 17.81 24.09 65.30
C ILE A 397 16.48 23.46 65.73
N LEU A 398 16.10 23.55 67.01
CA LEU A 398 14.80 23.04 67.48
C LEU A 398 13.61 23.71 66.78
N GLN A 399 13.69 25.02 66.51
CA GLN A 399 12.67 25.72 65.73
C GLN A 399 12.65 25.24 64.28
N ALA A 400 13.82 25.12 63.64
CA ALA A 400 13.93 24.62 62.27
C ALA A 400 13.39 23.17 62.15
N MET A 401 13.62 22.33 63.15
CA MET A 401 13.08 20.98 63.22
C MET A 401 11.55 20.95 63.33
N GLN A 402 10.92 21.89 64.04
CA GLN A 402 9.46 21.98 64.06
C GLN A 402 8.87 22.33 62.69
N VAL A 403 9.60 23.11 61.89
CA VAL A 403 9.20 23.46 60.52
C VAL A 403 9.39 22.27 59.56
N HIS A 404 10.47 21.51 59.71
CA HIS A 404 10.78 20.36 58.85
C HIS A 404 10.04 19.05 59.22
N ASP A 405 9.54 18.92 60.46
CA ASP A 405 8.87 17.68 60.89
C ASP A 405 7.71 17.25 59.97
N PRO A 406 6.80 18.15 59.53
CA PRO A 406 5.74 17.79 58.60
C PRO A 406 6.27 17.29 57.24
N ASP A 407 7.38 17.87 56.75
CA ASP A 407 7.97 17.49 55.46
C ASP A 407 8.62 16.11 55.51
N VAL A 408 9.38 15.82 56.57
CA VAL A 408 9.95 14.48 56.78
C VAL A 408 8.84 13.44 56.92
N GLN A 409 7.77 13.74 57.67
CA GLN A 409 6.61 12.85 57.77
C GLN A 409 5.89 12.68 56.42
N ARG A 410 5.78 13.74 55.62
CA ARG A 410 5.21 13.67 54.26
C ARG A 410 6.01 12.74 53.37
N VAL A 411 7.34 12.85 53.34
CA VAL A 411 8.23 11.98 52.54
C VAL A 411 8.10 10.52 52.97
N ILE A 412 8.11 10.25 54.28
CA ILE A 412 7.92 8.89 54.83
C ILE A 412 6.55 8.31 54.43
N GLN A 413 5.47 9.08 54.58
CA GLN A 413 4.12 8.63 54.23
C GLN A 413 3.95 8.42 52.71
N ALA A 414 4.52 9.32 51.89
CA ALA A 414 4.54 9.17 50.44
C ALA A 414 5.24 7.88 50.03
N GLY A 415 6.40 7.61 50.63
CA GLY A 415 7.14 6.38 50.39
C GLY A 415 6.41 5.11 50.84
N GLN A 416 5.78 5.11 52.03
CA GLN A 416 4.98 3.98 52.51
C GLN A 416 3.78 3.68 51.59
N LYS A 417 3.15 4.72 51.04
CA LYS A 417 2.08 4.55 50.05
C LYS A 417 2.63 4.00 48.74
N LEU A 418 3.76 4.52 48.27
CA LEU A 418 4.39 4.11 47.02
C LEU A 418 4.87 2.66 47.07
N ALA A 419 5.40 2.19 48.21
CA ALA A 419 5.92 0.83 48.35
C ALA A 419 4.86 -0.29 48.20
N LYS A 420 3.56 0.02 48.33
CA LYS A 420 2.49 -0.98 48.26
C LYS A 420 2.35 -1.52 46.82
N GLY A 421 2.87 -2.73 46.60
CA GLY A 421 2.80 -3.40 45.29
C GLY A 421 3.82 -2.89 44.26
N HIS A 422 4.85 -2.16 44.71
CA HIS A 422 5.88 -1.60 43.84
C HIS A 422 7.05 -2.55 43.63
N HIS A 423 7.67 -2.54 42.45
CA HIS A 423 8.78 -3.43 42.12
C HIS A 423 10.07 -3.09 42.90
N LEU A 424 10.25 -1.83 43.31
CA LEU A 424 11.32 -1.36 44.22
C LEU A 424 10.87 -1.26 45.70
N ALA A 425 9.82 -1.96 46.11
CA ALA A 425 9.26 -1.80 47.46
C ALA A 425 10.27 -2.03 48.59
N GLU A 426 11.17 -3.01 48.46
CA GLU A 426 12.19 -3.31 49.47
C GLU A 426 13.19 -2.15 49.63
N GLU A 427 13.70 -1.62 48.52
CA GLU A 427 14.63 -0.48 48.55
C GLU A 427 13.94 0.79 49.09
N ILE A 428 12.70 1.05 48.65
CA ILE A 428 11.90 2.19 49.12
C ILE A 428 11.72 2.10 50.64
N ASN A 429 11.28 0.96 51.16
CA ASN A 429 11.09 0.77 52.60
C ASN A 429 12.40 0.92 53.38
N GLY A 430 13.50 0.36 52.85
CA GLY A 430 14.82 0.48 53.47
C GLY A 430 15.29 1.94 53.58
N ARG A 431 15.11 2.75 52.53
CA ARG A 431 15.48 4.18 52.58
C ARG A 431 14.59 4.99 53.51
N ILE A 432 13.27 4.75 53.50
CA ILE A 432 12.32 5.41 54.42
C ILE A 432 12.66 5.08 55.87
N GLN A 433 12.98 3.82 56.16
CA GLN A 433 13.36 3.41 57.50
C GLN A 433 14.62 4.16 57.97
N LYS A 434 15.66 4.23 57.13
CA LYS A 434 16.88 4.99 57.44
C LYS A 434 16.60 6.46 57.70
N LEU A 435 15.80 7.13 56.85
CA LEU A 435 15.40 8.52 57.06
C LEU A 435 14.67 8.70 58.41
N SER A 436 13.75 7.77 58.74
CA SER A 436 13.03 7.78 60.01
C SER A 436 13.97 7.61 61.21
N GLU A 437 14.96 6.73 61.11
CA GLU A 437 15.99 6.51 62.14
C GLU A 437 16.89 7.74 62.31
N HIS A 438 17.37 8.33 61.20
CA HIS A 438 18.16 9.57 61.20
C HIS A 438 17.39 10.73 61.84
N TRP A 439 16.10 10.88 61.51
CA TRP A 439 15.24 11.92 62.08
C TRP A 439 15.01 11.72 63.58
N ALA A 440 14.75 10.48 64.02
CA ALA A 440 14.58 10.15 65.43
C ALA A 440 15.87 10.43 66.22
N ASN A 441 17.04 10.06 65.68
CA ASN A 441 18.33 10.31 66.32
C ASN A 441 18.62 11.82 66.46
N LEU A 442 18.33 12.61 65.43
CA LEU A 442 18.48 14.07 65.50
C LEU A 442 17.59 14.67 66.60
N LYS A 443 16.34 14.22 66.70
CA LYS A 443 15.40 14.64 67.77
C LYS A 443 15.93 14.33 69.16
N GLU A 444 16.42 13.11 69.37
CA GLU A 444 16.99 12.68 70.64
C GLU A 444 18.19 13.55 71.01
N ARG A 445 19.18 13.69 70.12
CA ARG A 445 20.38 14.50 70.40
C ARG A 445 20.08 15.98 70.63
N ALA A 446 19.15 16.56 69.86
CA ALA A 446 18.72 17.94 70.06
C ALA A 446 18.09 18.14 71.45
N PHE A 447 17.31 17.15 71.91
CA PHE A 447 16.68 17.18 73.22
C PHE A 447 17.69 16.99 74.37
N GLU A 448 18.59 16.02 74.27
CA GLU A 448 19.68 15.81 75.23
C GLU A 448 20.53 17.08 75.40
N ARG A 449 20.88 17.70 74.27
CA ARG A 449 21.66 18.94 74.27
C ARG A 449 20.88 20.09 74.91
N LYS A 450 19.58 20.21 74.68
CA LYS A 450 18.72 21.19 75.35
C LYS A 450 18.72 21.00 76.86
N GLN A 451 18.60 19.77 77.36
CA GLN A 451 18.66 19.47 78.78
C GLN A 451 20.03 19.80 79.38
N SER A 452 21.10 19.37 78.72
CA SER A 452 22.48 19.68 79.13
C SER A 452 22.73 21.18 79.21
N ASN A 453 22.28 21.93 78.21
CA ASN A 453 22.33 23.39 78.18
C ASN A 453 21.56 24.04 79.36
N GLN A 454 20.38 23.52 79.72
CA GLN A 454 19.62 24.00 80.88
C GLN A 454 20.37 23.76 82.20
N LEU A 455 20.97 22.58 82.37
CA LEU A 455 21.79 22.26 83.55
C LEU A 455 23.01 23.18 83.66
N VAL A 456 23.69 23.45 82.54
CA VAL A 456 24.83 24.39 82.51
C VAL A 456 24.38 25.81 82.88
N LEU A 457 23.23 26.27 82.39
CA LEU A 457 22.68 27.59 82.76
C LEU A 457 22.35 27.67 84.25
N LEU A 458 21.76 26.62 84.84
CA LEU A 458 21.47 26.55 86.27
C LEU A 458 22.75 26.61 87.12
N PHE A 459 23.77 25.84 86.72
CA PHE A 459 25.06 25.82 87.41
C PHE A 459 25.79 27.17 87.32
N LEU A 460 25.78 27.82 86.15
CA LEU A 460 26.36 29.16 85.99
C LEU A 460 25.61 30.23 86.80
N PHE A 461 24.31 30.06 87.04
CA PHE A 461 23.52 30.95 87.90
C PHE A 461 23.94 30.78 89.37
N GLN A 462 24.12 29.54 89.83
CA GLN A 462 24.53 29.21 91.20
C GLN A 462 25.97 29.62 91.56
N ILE A 463 26.85 29.84 90.59
CA ILE A 463 28.25 30.29 90.83
C ILE A 463 28.36 31.82 90.90
N LYS A 464 27.34 32.56 90.42
CA LYS A 464 27.32 34.02 90.41
C LYS A 464 26.70 34.64 91.67
N ASP A 465 25.95 33.84 92.43
CA ASP A 465 25.49 34.14 93.79
C ASP A 465 26.47 33.56 94.82
#